data_AF-A0A0N9V0A4-F1
#
_entry.id   AF-A0A0N9V0A4-F1
#
_cell.length_a   1.000
_cell.length_b   1.000
_cell.length_c   1.000
_cell.angle_alpha   90.00
_cell.angle_beta   90.00
_cell.angle_gamma   90.00
#
_symmetry.space_group_name_H-M   'P 1'
#
loop_
_entity.id
_entity.type
_entity.pdbx_description
1 polymer ?
#
loop_
_entity_poly.entity_id
_entity_poly.type
_entity_poly.pdbx_seq_one_letter_code
_entity_poly.pdbx_strand_id
1 'polypeptide(L)'
;MELFGTPDRSGRFRTDDGVGRLAEATLYLSVSEMLKLSEFLAKCAREAHEFDLWDHEHFADFLSLSDSSYDGPDIIVHLPEQG
;
A
#
# COMPACT_ATOMS: atom_id res chain seq x y z
N MET A 1 -9.45 0.81 -11.57
CA MET A 1 -9.95 0.13 -10.36
C MET A 1 -10.27 1.24 -9.36
N GLU A 2 -11.53 1.39 -8.94
CA GLU A 2 -11.95 2.45 -8.04
C GLU A 2 -11.62 2.04 -6.60
N LEU A 3 -10.78 2.81 -5.91
CA LEU A 3 -10.46 2.58 -4.50
C LEU A 3 -11.50 3.32 -3.66
N PHE A 4 -12.35 2.58 -2.94
CA PHE A 4 -13.38 3.18 -2.08
C PHE A 4 -12.75 3.62 -0.76
N GLY A 5 -12.62 4.93 -0.54
CA GLY A 5 -12.20 5.48 0.75
C GLY A 5 -13.24 5.22 1.86
N THR A 6 -12.85 5.41 3.12
CA THR A 6 -13.76 5.28 4.27
C THR A 6 -14.99 6.20 4.10
N PRO A 7 -16.23 5.67 4.23
CA PRO A 7 -17.43 6.48 4.06
C PRO A 7 -17.50 7.60 5.10
N ASP A 8 -17.96 8.77 4.68
CA ASP A 8 -18.21 9.86 5.63
C ASP A 8 -19.41 9.56 6.54
N ARG A 9 -19.71 10.47 7.47
CA ARG A 9 -20.84 10.31 8.41
C ARG A 9 -22.21 10.17 7.73
N SER A 10 -22.31 10.41 6.42
CA SER A 10 -23.51 10.23 5.59
C SER A 10 -23.52 8.94 4.77
N GLY A 11 -22.50 8.09 4.90
CA GLY A 11 -22.40 6.81 4.21
C GLY A 11 -22.01 6.95 2.73
N ARG A 12 -21.54 8.13 2.29
CA ARG A 12 -21.11 8.35 0.91
C ARG A 12 -19.62 8.13 0.78
N PHE A 13 -19.25 7.31 -0.21
CA PHE A 13 -17.87 7.14 -0.64
C PHE A 13 -17.43 8.39 -1.41
N ARG A 14 -16.29 8.98 -1.03
CA ARG A 14 -15.71 10.10 -1.77
C ARG A 14 -14.96 9.55 -2.98
N THR A 15 -15.54 9.69 -4.17
CA THR A 15 -14.96 9.24 -5.45
C THR A 15 -14.11 10.30 -6.15
N ASP A 16 -14.07 11.52 -5.65
CA ASP A 16 -13.11 12.54 -6.03
C ASP A 16 -12.31 12.88 -4.79
N ASP A 17 -11.03 12.54 -4.76
CA ASP A 17 -9.94 13.23 -4.07
C ASP A 17 -8.68 12.37 -4.18
N GLY A 18 -7.64 12.87 -4.84
CA GLY A 18 -6.33 12.20 -4.94
C GLY A 18 -5.82 11.72 -3.57
N VAL A 19 -4.93 10.73 -3.60
CA VAL A 19 -4.37 9.98 -2.45
C VAL A 19 -4.02 10.86 -1.23
N GLY A 20 -3.68 12.13 -1.44
CA GLY A 20 -3.42 13.14 -0.40
C GLY A 20 -4.58 13.47 0.56
N ARG A 21 -5.79 12.92 0.41
CA ARG A 21 -6.89 13.05 1.39
C ARG A 21 -7.31 11.75 2.06
N LEU A 22 -6.64 10.63 1.78
CA LEU A 22 -6.92 9.37 2.46
C LEU A 22 -6.37 9.44 3.89
N ALA A 23 -7.20 9.91 4.83
CA ALA A 23 -6.79 10.11 6.22
C ALA A 23 -6.51 8.79 6.96
N GLU A 24 -7.17 7.71 6.55
CA GLU A 24 -7.09 6.40 7.19
C GLU A 24 -7.43 5.29 6.20
N ALA A 25 -6.66 4.20 6.25
CA ALA A 25 -6.98 2.92 5.61
C ALA A 25 -7.02 1.84 6.69
N THR A 26 -8.06 1.00 6.67
CA THR A 26 -8.16 -0.16 7.56
C THR A 26 -7.82 -1.42 6.80
N LEU A 27 -6.85 -2.18 7.30
CA LEU A 27 -6.44 -3.47 6.74
C LEU A 27 -6.96 -4.62 7.60
N TYR A 28 -7.65 -5.58 6.99
CA TYR A 28 -8.11 -6.80 7.64
C TYR A 28 -7.17 -7.94 7.28
N LEU A 29 -6.21 -8.24 8.17
CA LEU A 29 -5.12 -9.17 7.91
C LEU A 29 -5.04 -10.25 8.99
N SER A 30 -4.69 -11.47 8.59
CA SER A 30 -4.20 -12.51 9.49
C SER A 30 -2.81 -12.17 10.03
N VAL A 31 -2.37 -12.87 11.08
CA VAL A 31 -1.02 -12.68 11.65
C VAL A 31 0.06 -12.93 10.60
N SER A 32 -0.11 -13.94 9.73
CA SER A 32 0.87 -14.23 8.69
C SER A 32 0.94 -13.12 7.64
N GLU A 33 -0.19 -12.53 7.27
CA GLU A 33 -0.24 -11.40 6.33
C GLU A 33 0.33 -10.13 6.94
N MET A 34 0.08 -9.87 8.24
CA MET A 34 0.70 -8.78 8.98
C MET A 34 2.24 -8.88 8.97
N LEU A 35 2.79 -10.09 9.16
CA LEU A 35 4.23 -10.32 9.10
C LEU A 35 4.78 -10.05 7.69
N LYS A 36 4.16 -10.60 6.64
CA LYS A 36 4.55 -10.35 5.25
C LYS A 36 4.51 -8.86 4.89
N LEU A 37 3.47 -8.14 5.32
CA LEU A 37 3.36 -6.70 5.10
C LEU A 37 4.46 -5.93 5.84
N SER A 38 4.79 -6.33 7.08
CA SER A 38 5.87 -5.70 7.84
C SER A 38 7.24 -5.87 7.16
N GLU A 39 7.51 -7.05 6.60
CA GLU A 39 8.73 -7.35 5.85
C GLU A 39 8.82 -6.51 4.56
N PHE A 40 7.70 -6.41 3.83
CA PHE A 40 7.61 -5.58 2.64
C PHE A 40 7.89 -4.10 2.94
N LEU A 41 7.28 -3.53 3.97
CA LEU A 41 7.51 -2.14 4.36
C LEU A 41 8.96 -1.90 4.79
N ALA A 42 9.56 -2.86 5.50
CA ALA A 42 10.97 -2.79 5.89
C ALA A 42 11.90 -2.84 4.67
N LYS A 43 11.60 -3.68 3.66
CA LYS A 43 12.32 -3.70 2.37
C LYS A 43 12.27 -2.32 1.70
N CYS A 44 11.06 -1.76 1.54
CA CYS A 44 10.86 -0.47 0.89
C CYS A 44 11.66 0.63 1.59
N ALA A 45 11.61 0.70 2.93
CA ALA A 45 12.34 1.71 3.70
C ALA A 45 13.86 1.61 3.53
N ARG A 46 14.40 0.38 3.50
CA ARG A 46 15.84 0.16 3.26
C ARG A 46 16.24 0.57 1.85
N GLU A 47 15.50 0.13 0.84
CA GLU A 47 15.83 0.42 -0.56
C GLU A 47 15.68 1.92 -0.88
N ALA A 48 14.61 2.55 -0.39
CA ALA A 48 14.44 4.00 -0.47
C ALA A 48 15.59 4.78 0.18
N HIS A 49 16.21 4.23 1.23
CA HIS A 49 17.36 4.85 1.88
C HIS A 49 18.67 4.63 1.10
N GLU A 50 18.81 3.48 0.45
CA GLU A 50 20.04 3.06 -0.23
C GLU A 50 20.13 3.55 -1.69
N PHE A 51 18.99 3.76 -2.37
CA PHE A 51 18.93 4.08 -3.80
C PHE A 51 18.34 5.47 -4.06
N ASP A 52 19.15 6.36 -4.64
CA ASP A 52 18.76 7.74 -4.99
C ASP A 52 17.61 7.83 -6.03
N LEU A 53 17.34 6.75 -6.77
CA LEU A 53 16.32 6.70 -7.83
C LEU A 53 15.16 5.74 -7.50
N TRP A 54 14.92 5.49 -6.21
CA TRP A 54 13.79 4.66 -5.80
C TRP A 54 12.46 5.37 -6.11
N ASP A 55 11.57 4.70 -6.85
CA ASP A 55 10.29 5.25 -7.32
C ASP A 55 9.13 4.72 -6.46
N HIS A 56 8.80 3.43 -6.62
CA HIS A 56 7.77 2.75 -5.84
C HIS A 56 7.96 1.24 -5.86
N GLU A 57 7.28 0.56 -4.94
CA GLU A 57 7.26 -0.90 -4.84
C GLU A 57 5.82 -1.40 -4.63
N HIS A 58 5.52 -2.57 -5.19
CA HIS A 58 4.23 -3.23 -5.14
C HIS A 58 4.26 -4.43 -4.19
N PHE A 59 3.28 -4.52 -3.29
CA PHE A 59 3.20 -5.63 -2.34
C PHE A 59 2.88 -6.96 -3.04
N ALA A 60 2.02 -6.93 -4.07
CA ALA A 60 1.71 -8.11 -4.88
C ALA A 60 2.97 -8.71 -5.52
N ASP A 61 3.88 -7.89 -6.02
CA ASP A 61 5.14 -8.34 -6.62
C ASP A 61 6.06 -8.98 -5.57
N PHE A 62 6.14 -8.39 -4.38
CA PHE A 62 6.85 -8.98 -3.24
C PHE A 62 6.31 -10.36 -2.87
N LEU A 63 4.98 -10.52 -2.85
CA LEU A 63 4.34 -11.80 -2.58
C LEU A 63 4.54 -12.82 -3.70
N SER A 64 4.52 -12.38 -4.97
CA SER A 64 4.61 -13.23 -6.16
C SER A 64 5.89 -14.07 -6.22
N LEU A 65 6.97 -13.61 -5.57
CA LEU A 65 8.23 -14.33 -5.42
C LEU A 65 8.12 -15.57 -4.52
N SER A 66 7.04 -15.71 -3.74
CA SER A 66 6.83 -16.78 -2.75
C SER A 66 5.47 -17.47 -2.83
N ASP A 67 4.44 -16.80 -3.37
CA ASP A 67 3.05 -17.24 -3.44
C ASP A 67 2.49 -16.85 -4.82
N SER A 68 2.54 -17.76 -5.79
CA SER A 68 2.17 -17.51 -7.19
C SER A 68 0.65 -17.32 -7.45
N SER A 69 -0.15 -17.07 -6.40
CA SER A 69 -1.62 -17.05 -6.46
C SER A 69 -2.28 -15.89 -5.70
N TYR A 70 -1.52 -14.85 -5.32
CA TYR A 70 -2.11 -13.68 -4.67
C TYR A 70 -3.06 -12.93 -5.62
N ASP A 71 -4.35 -12.87 -5.25
CA ASP A 71 -5.44 -12.19 -5.98
C ASP A 71 -6.11 -11.11 -5.09
N GLY A 72 -5.34 -10.53 -4.16
CA GLY A 72 -5.80 -9.50 -3.23
C GLY A 72 -5.57 -8.07 -3.74
N PRO A 73 -6.09 -7.06 -3.02
CA PRO A 73 -5.80 -5.66 -3.32
C PRO A 73 -4.32 -5.36 -3.12
N ASP A 74 -3.71 -4.70 -4.09
CA ASP A 74 -2.30 -4.34 -4.01
C ASP A 74 -2.04 -3.14 -3.10
N ILE A 75 -0.91 -3.17 -2.39
CA ILE A 75 -0.42 -2.07 -1.57
C ILE A 75 0.83 -1.53 -2.25
N ILE A 76 0.78 -0.28 -2.68
CA ILE A 76 1.88 0.37 -3.39
C ILE A 76 2.49 1.43 -2.47
N VAL A 77 3.81 1.39 -2.30
CA VAL A 77 4.54 2.37 -1.48
C VAL A 77 5.26 3.34 -2.42
N HIS A 78 5.04 4.64 -2.21
CA HIS A 78 5.78 5.73 -2.85
C HIS A 78 6.51 6.55 -1.78
N LEU A 79 7.60 7.21 -2.15
CA LEU A 79 8.15 8.31 -1.34
C LEU A 79 7.41 9.61 -1.64
N PRO A 80 7.22 10.49 -0.64
CA PRO A 80 6.72 11.83 -0.91
C PRO A 80 7.70 12.58 -1.83
N GLU A 81 7.18 13.32 -2.81
CA GLU A 81 8.00 14.23 -3.61
C GLU A 81 8.75 15.20 -2.68
N GLN A 82 10.08 15.24 -2.78
CA GLN A 82 10.87 16.25 -2.08
C GLN A 82 10.65 17.59 -2.81
N GLY A 83 9.74 18.41 -2.25
CA GLY A 83 9.48 19.78 -2.71
C GLY A 83 10.62 20.74 -2.43
#